data_AF-A0A6G3LSJ8-F1
#
_entry.id   AF-A0A6G3LSJ8-F1
#
_cell.length_a   1.000
_cell.length_b   1.000
_cell.length_c   1.000
_cell.angle_alpha   90.00
_cell.angle_beta   90.00
_cell.angle_gamma   90.00
#
_symmetry.space_group_name_H-M   'P 1'
#
loop_
_entity.id
_entity.type
_entity.pdbx_description
1 polymer ?
#
loop_
_entity_poly.entity_id
_entity_poly.type
_entity_poly.pdbx_seq_one_letter_code
_entity_poly.pdbx_strand_id
1 'polypeptide(L)'
;MVGGVMAMSYYAGFRPLPIALTALVALGVAAFQASENVLNDYYDVKKGVDAPGAPATLHRLHSVYGLGLSLRQVRDLGISLLAFGVALVIIATVAFNRPLLPLILAVGALLLISYTGPGGLKYRGLGELDVFVTAILMVVGSAYTVSGRLSWWEAALSVPMALLTASVVLADNLRDYDWDKAHGVRTLPVRVGKDAGKAIYAAMVLLALALPPVMLWPWGLLVEASLPLALPSILHVAEVYDLGPRRAVRFRFYVTIAFASLYAASIALAH
;
A
#
# COMPACT_ATOMS: atom_id res chain seq x y z
N MET A 1 4.84 -0.28 10.47
CA MET A 1 5.45 0.74 11.35
C MET A 1 4.39 1.67 11.94
N VAL A 2 3.69 2.46 11.11
CA VAL A 2 2.67 3.44 11.53
C VAL A 2 1.68 2.90 12.57
N GLY A 3 0.99 1.78 12.31
CA GLY A 3 0.05 1.19 13.28
C GLY A 3 0.68 0.74 14.60
N GLY A 4 1.90 0.19 14.56
CA GLY A 4 2.62 -0.17 15.79
C GLY A 4 3.04 1.05 16.61
N VAL A 5 3.42 2.14 15.95
CA VAL A 5 3.71 3.42 16.62
C VAL A 5 2.46 4.02 17.24
N MET A 6 1.31 3.99 16.56
CA MET A 6 0.02 4.35 17.17
C MET A 6 -0.24 3.54 18.43
N ALA A 7 -0.15 2.22 18.34
CA ALA A 7 -0.39 1.36 19.50
C ALA A 7 0.55 1.66 20.68
N MET A 8 1.83 1.95 20.42
CA MET A 8 2.80 2.32 21.44
C MET A 8 2.50 3.70 22.04
N SER A 9 2.21 4.72 21.23
CA SER A 9 1.89 6.07 21.70
C SER A 9 0.63 6.12 22.56
N TYR A 10 -0.44 5.43 22.16
CA TYR A 10 -1.74 5.56 22.83
C TYR A 10 -1.99 4.54 23.94
N TYR A 11 -1.38 3.34 23.88
CA TYR A 11 -1.82 2.22 24.72
C TYR A 11 -0.70 1.41 25.37
N ALA A 12 0.39 1.13 24.64
CA ALA A 12 1.37 0.13 25.04
C ALA A 12 2.69 0.71 25.60
N GLY A 13 2.97 1.98 25.31
CA GLY A 13 4.25 2.63 25.56
C GLY A 13 5.39 2.09 24.68
N PHE A 14 6.46 2.88 24.53
CA PHE A 14 7.68 2.49 23.84
C PHE A 14 8.54 1.56 24.72
N ARG A 15 8.05 0.34 24.93
CA ARG A 15 8.70 -0.72 25.73
C ARG A 15 9.27 -1.82 24.83
N PRO A 16 10.24 -2.64 25.30
CA PRO A 16 10.87 -3.68 24.47
C PRO A 16 9.89 -4.62 23.78
N LEU A 17 8.84 -5.09 24.47
CA LEU A 17 7.87 -6.03 23.90
C LEU A 17 7.01 -5.39 22.78
N PRO A 18 6.32 -4.24 22.97
CA PRO A 18 5.62 -3.55 21.89
C PRO A 18 6.50 -3.18 20.69
N ILE A 19 7.76 -2.82 20.92
CA ILE A 19 8.74 -2.55 19.86
C ILE A 19 9.03 -3.83 19.07
N ALA A 20 9.31 -4.95 19.75
CA ALA A 20 9.55 -6.23 19.13
C ALA A 20 8.32 -6.72 18.33
N LEU A 21 7.11 -6.57 18.89
CA LEU A 21 5.86 -6.87 18.20
C LEU A 21 5.68 -6.00 16.96
N THR A 22 5.98 -4.70 17.03
CA THR A 22 5.91 -3.79 15.88
C THR A 22 6.87 -4.23 14.77
N ALA A 23 8.08 -4.69 15.11
CA ALA A 23 9.04 -5.22 14.15
C ALA A 23 8.54 -6.53 13.50
N LEU A 24 8.01 -7.47 14.29
CA LEU A 24 7.43 -8.71 13.77
C LEU A 24 6.23 -8.45 12.85
N VAL A 25 5.36 -7.53 13.23
CA VAL A 25 4.23 -7.09 12.40
C VAL A 25 4.72 -6.45 11.10
N ALA A 26 5.77 -5.62 11.15
CA ALA A 26 6.35 -5.04 9.95
C ALA A 26 6.88 -6.12 8.98
N LEU A 27 7.48 -7.20 9.49
CA LEU A 27 7.91 -8.35 8.67
C LEU A 27 6.71 -9.07 8.04
N GLY A 28 5.64 -9.32 8.81
CA GLY A 28 4.42 -9.94 8.27
C GLY A 28 3.74 -9.08 7.20
N VAL A 29 3.64 -7.77 7.45
CA VAL A 29 3.15 -6.78 6.49
C VAL A 29 4.01 -6.76 5.22
N ALA A 30 5.34 -6.78 5.34
CA ALA A 30 6.23 -6.85 4.19
C ALA A 30 6.04 -8.16 3.39
N ALA A 31 5.81 -9.28 4.07
CA ALA A 31 5.52 -10.55 3.42
C ALA A 31 4.18 -10.54 2.68
N PHE A 32 3.12 -9.95 3.26
CA PHE A 32 1.84 -9.79 2.57
C PHE A 32 1.96 -8.90 1.34
N GLN A 33 2.65 -7.76 1.45
CA GLN A 33 2.89 -6.86 0.32
C GLN A 33 3.73 -7.54 -0.78
N ALA A 34 4.75 -8.30 -0.40
CA ALA A 34 5.55 -9.07 -1.35
C ALA A 34 4.71 -10.18 -2.02
N SER A 35 3.88 -10.88 -1.25
CA SER A 35 2.94 -11.89 -1.76
C SER A 35 1.98 -11.29 -2.78
N GLU A 36 1.35 -10.16 -2.45
CA GLU A 36 0.41 -9.45 -3.32
C GLU A 36 1.07 -9.06 -4.65
N ASN A 37 2.24 -8.43 -4.60
CA ASN A 37 2.97 -8.05 -5.82
C ASN A 37 3.32 -9.26 -6.70
N VAL A 38 3.80 -10.36 -6.09
CA VAL A 38 4.18 -11.57 -6.82
C VAL A 38 2.95 -12.28 -7.40
N LEU A 39 1.85 -12.38 -6.65
CA LEU A 39 0.61 -13.00 -7.13
C LEU A 39 -0.08 -12.14 -8.20
N ASN A 40 0.04 -10.81 -8.12
CA ASN A 40 -0.43 -9.90 -9.15
C ASN A 40 0.30 -10.17 -10.48
N ASP A 41 1.63 -10.27 -10.48
CA ASP A 41 2.41 -10.66 -11.67
C ASP A 41 1.93 -12.01 -12.24
N TYR A 42 1.66 -12.99 -11.37
CA TYR A 42 1.16 -14.30 -11.80
C TYR A 42 -0.19 -14.18 -12.55
N TYR A 43 -1.16 -13.46 -11.98
CA TYR A 43 -2.48 -13.32 -12.57
C TYR A 43 -2.49 -12.40 -13.80
N ASP A 44 -1.73 -11.30 -13.78
CA ASP A 44 -1.62 -10.37 -14.90
C ASP A 44 -0.99 -11.07 -16.13
N VAL A 45 0.05 -11.89 -15.95
CA VAL A 45 0.62 -12.70 -17.05
C VAL A 45 -0.38 -13.76 -17.52
N LYS A 46 -1.06 -14.46 -16.61
CA LYS A 46 -2.07 -15.47 -16.99
C LYS A 46 -3.23 -14.88 -17.78
N LYS A 47 -3.56 -13.62 -17.55
CA LYS A 47 -4.61 -12.86 -18.26
C LYS A 47 -4.10 -12.14 -19.51
N GLY A 48 -2.80 -12.18 -19.79
CA GLY A 48 -2.17 -11.53 -20.94
C GLY A 48 -2.08 -10.00 -20.82
N VAL A 49 -2.26 -9.44 -19.61
CA VAL A 49 -2.12 -8.00 -19.34
C VAL A 49 -0.64 -7.64 -19.25
N ASP A 50 0.13 -8.43 -18.50
CA ASP A 50 1.58 -8.32 -18.44
C ASP A 50 2.20 -9.20 -19.53
N ALA A 51 2.86 -8.56 -20.49
CA ALA A 51 3.48 -9.18 -21.66
C ALA A 51 4.82 -8.47 -22.00
N PRO A 52 5.67 -9.04 -22.86
CA PRO A 52 6.86 -8.35 -23.35
C PRO A 52 6.49 -7.01 -23.99
N GLY A 53 7.08 -5.93 -23.48
CA GLY A 53 6.80 -4.56 -23.96
C GLY A 53 5.68 -3.84 -23.21
N ALA A 54 4.95 -4.51 -22.32
CA ALA A 54 4.00 -3.84 -21.42
C ALA A 54 4.75 -2.87 -20.48
N PRO A 55 4.17 -1.70 -20.14
CA PRO A 55 4.80 -0.75 -19.22
C PRO A 55 5.24 -1.39 -17.88
N ALA A 56 4.40 -2.26 -17.32
CA ALA A 56 4.67 -3.01 -16.10
C ALA A 56 5.88 -3.94 -16.18
N THR A 57 6.24 -4.42 -17.37
CA THR A 57 7.41 -5.30 -17.58
C THR A 57 8.68 -4.52 -17.92
N LEU A 58 8.55 -3.26 -18.35
CA LEU A 58 9.66 -2.36 -18.71
C LEU A 58 10.15 -1.47 -17.57
N HIS A 59 9.25 -1.08 -16.66
CA HIS A 59 9.52 0.02 -15.72
C HIS A 59 9.68 -0.39 -14.25
N ARG A 60 9.39 -1.65 -13.91
CA ARG A 60 9.65 -2.24 -12.59
C ARG A 60 10.32 -3.60 -12.71
N LEU A 61 10.85 -4.09 -11.59
CA LEU A 61 11.39 -5.45 -11.50
C LEU A 61 10.23 -6.46 -11.44
N HIS A 62 9.82 -6.98 -12.60
CA HIS A 62 8.72 -7.93 -12.73
C HIS A 62 9.19 -9.38 -12.45
N SER A 63 8.39 -10.18 -11.77
CA SER A 63 8.76 -11.53 -11.32
C SER A 63 9.08 -12.50 -12.48
N VAL A 64 8.25 -12.51 -13.52
CA VAL A 64 8.49 -13.32 -14.73
C VAL A 64 9.54 -12.69 -15.65
N TYR A 65 9.25 -11.50 -16.20
CA TYR A 65 10.10 -10.89 -17.24
C TYR A 65 11.39 -10.22 -16.73
N GLY A 66 11.46 -9.85 -15.45
CA GLY A 66 12.64 -9.23 -14.86
C GLY A 66 13.54 -10.21 -14.10
N LEU A 67 12.96 -11.09 -13.28
CA LEU A 67 13.70 -12.10 -12.51
C LEU A 67 13.83 -13.46 -13.23
N GLY A 68 13.14 -13.66 -14.35
CA GLY A 68 13.20 -14.91 -15.10
C GLY A 68 12.50 -16.09 -14.41
N LEU A 69 11.63 -15.84 -13.43
CA LEU A 69 10.91 -16.90 -12.73
C LEU A 69 9.81 -17.48 -13.62
N SER A 70 9.69 -18.80 -13.63
CA SER A 70 8.53 -19.47 -14.23
C SER A 70 7.24 -19.11 -13.50
N LEU A 71 6.09 -19.16 -14.18
CA LEU A 71 4.78 -18.92 -13.54
C LEU A 71 4.53 -19.79 -12.31
N ARG A 72 5.07 -21.03 -12.30
CA ARG A 72 4.98 -21.91 -11.14
C ARG A 72 5.77 -21.37 -9.95
N GLN A 73 7.02 -20.94 -10.18
CA GLN A 73 7.86 -20.33 -9.14
C GLN A 73 7.25 -19.04 -8.60
N VAL A 74 6.70 -18.18 -9.46
CA VAL A 74 6.01 -16.95 -9.04
C VAL A 74 4.82 -17.29 -8.14
N ARG A 75 3.94 -18.22 -8.57
CA ARG A 75 2.81 -18.68 -7.74
C ARG A 75 3.27 -19.22 -6.39
N ASP A 76 4.25 -20.13 -6.40
CA ASP A 76 4.70 -20.83 -5.19
C ASP A 76 5.39 -19.86 -4.23
N LEU A 77 6.16 -18.88 -4.74
CA LEU A 77 6.72 -17.79 -3.95
C LEU A 77 5.63 -16.92 -3.32
N GLY A 78 4.64 -16.50 -4.11
CA GLY A 78 3.52 -15.70 -3.63
C GLY A 78 2.72 -16.39 -2.53
N ILE A 79 2.40 -17.68 -2.70
CA ILE A 79 1.72 -18.50 -1.68
C ILE A 79 2.59 -18.68 -0.44
N SER A 80 3.90 -18.90 -0.60
CA SER A 80 4.81 -19.08 0.54
C SER A 80 4.92 -17.80 1.39
N LEU A 81 4.98 -16.64 0.74
CA LEU A 81 4.98 -15.34 1.42
C LEU A 81 3.65 -15.07 2.15
N LEU A 82 2.52 -15.42 1.52
CA LEU A 82 1.20 -15.32 2.15
C LEU A 82 1.13 -16.22 3.39
N ALA A 83 1.55 -17.48 3.27
CA ALA A 83 1.56 -18.45 4.34
C ALA A 83 2.46 -18.01 5.51
N PHE A 84 3.62 -17.42 5.21
CA PHE A 84 4.51 -16.85 6.23
C PHE A 84 3.82 -15.72 7.00
N GLY A 85 3.17 -14.77 6.30
CA GLY A 85 2.39 -13.72 6.96
C GLY A 85 1.24 -14.28 7.79
N VAL A 86 0.49 -15.26 7.28
CA VAL A 86 -0.60 -15.94 8.00
C VAL A 86 -0.09 -16.61 9.27
N ALA A 87 1.06 -17.28 9.21
CA ALA A 87 1.67 -17.91 10.39
C ALA A 87 1.98 -16.88 11.49
N LEU A 88 2.52 -15.71 11.12
CA LEU A 88 2.75 -14.62 12.08
C LEU A 88 1.44 -14.11 12.71
N VAL A 89 0.36 -14.02 11.92
CA VAL A 89 -0.96 -13.64 12.44
C VAL A 89 -1.51 -14.69 13.40
N ILE A 90 -1.37 -15.98 13.11
CA ILE A 90 -1.79 -17.07 14.00
C ILE A 90 -1.01 -17.02 15.31
N ILE A 91 0.31 -16.85 15.24
CA ILE A 91 1.17 -16.69 16.42
C ILE A 91 0.71 -15.50 17.24
N ALA A 92 0.46 -14.35 16.61
CA ALA A 92 -0.04 -13.15 17.29
C ALA A 92 -1.41 -13.37 17.95
N THR A 93 -2.30 -14.10 17.28
CA THR A 93 -3.65 -14.44 17.76
C THR A 93 -3.58 -15.26 19.04
N VAL A 94 -2.77 -16.32 19.06
CA VAL A 94 -2.69 -17.27 20.17
C VAL A 94 -1.82 -16.72 21.31
N ALA A 95 -0.60 -16.27 21.01
CA ALA A 95 0.37 -15.88 22.03
C ALA A 95 0.01 -14.57 22.75
N PHE A 96 -0.74 -13.67 22.09
CA PHE A 96 -1.10 -12.37 22.64
C PHE A 96 -2.62 -12.18 22.79
N ASN A 97 -3.42 -13.24 22.66
CA ASN A 97 -4.89 -13.21 22.77
C ASN A 97 -5.51 -12.10 21.89
N ARG A 98 -5.37 -12.23 20.57
CA ARG A 98 -5.86 -11.27 19.56
C ARG A 98 -6.97 -11.88 18.70
N PRO A 99 -8.15 -12.19 19.26
CA PRO A 99 -9.17 -13.01 18.59
C PRO A 99 -9.76 -12.40 17.31
N LEU A 100 -9.61 -11.08 17.09
CA LEU A 100 -10.10 -10.42 15.86
C LEU A 100 -9.11 -10.47 14.70
N LEU A 101 -7.86 -10.85 14.93
CA LEU A 101 -6.85 -10.91 13.86
C LEU A 101 -7.20 -11.89 12.73
N PRO A 102 -7.75 -13.10 12.99
CA PRO A 102 -8.18 -14.00 11.93
C PRO A 102 -9.25 -13.38 11.03
N LEU A 103 -10.17 -12.58 11.59
CA LEU A 103 -11.20 -11.88 10.81
C LEU A 103 -10.57 -10.78 9.94
N ILE A 104 -9.70 -9.95 10.50
CA ILE A 104 -8.98 -8.90 9.76
C ILE A 104 -8.17 -9.53 8.61
N LEU A 105 -7.48 -10.64 8.88
CA LEU A 105 -6.73 -11.39 7.88
C LEU A 105 -7.64 -11.97 6.80
N ALA A 106 -8.79 -12.53 7.15
CA ALA A 106 -9.71 -13.11 6.17
C ALA A 106 -10.23 -12.06 5.18
N VAL A 107 -10.60 -10.87 5.68
CA VAL A 107 -11.02 -9.74 4.84
C VAL A 107 -9.87 -9.25 3.96
N GLY A 108 -8.68 -9.06 4.54
CA GLY A 108 -7.49 -8.63 3.79
C GLY A 108 -7.07 -9.63 2.71
N ALA A 109 -7.09 -10.93 3.01
CA ALA A 109 -6.79 -11.99 2.05
C ALA A 109 -7.82 -12.06 0.92
N LEU A 110 -9.10 -11.81 1.22
CA LEU A 110 -10.14 -11.73 0.21
C LEU A 110 -9.89 -10.56 -0.76
N LEU A 111 -9.53 -9.37 -0.25
CA LEU A 111 -9.21 -8.20 -1.08
C LEU A 111 -7.96 -8.46 -1.94
N LEU A 112 -6.88 -8.96 -1.34
CA LEU A 112 -5.65 -9.36 -2.04
C LEU A 112 -5.93 -10.31 -3.20
N ILE A 113 -6.71 -11.38 -2.97
CA ILE A 113 -7.07 -12.33 -4.02
C ILE A 113 -8.01 -11.70 -5.05
N SER A 114 -8.93 -10.83 -4.61
CA SER A 114 -9.92 -10.20 -5.49
C SER A 114 -9.32 -9.13 -6.40
N TYR A 115 -8.18 -8.57 -6.03
CA TYR A 115 -7.50 -7.50 -6.77
C TYR A 115 -7.20 -7.90 -8.22
N THR A 116 -6.34 -8.91 -8.44
CA THR A 116 -6.00 -9.44 -9.78
C THR A 116 -6.54 -10.84 -10.06
N GLY A 117 -6.97 -11.59 -9.03
CA GLY A 117 -7.47 -12.95 -9.17
C GLY A 117 -8.96 -13.03 -9.54
N PRO A 118 -9.71 -14.00 -8.97
CA PRO A 118 -11.17 -14.07 -9.08
C PRO A 118 -11.84 -12.78 -8.57
N GLY A 119 -12.76 -12.20 -9.34
CA GLY A 119 -13.37 -10.89 -9.04
C GLY A 119 -12.73 -9.75 -9.84
N GLY A 120 -11.40 -9.73 -9.90
CA GLY A 120 -10.62 -8.88 -10.81
C GLY A 120 -10.87 -7.39 -10.62
N LEU A 121 -10.84 -6.91 -9.38
CA LEU A 121 -11.18 -5.53 -9.00
C LEU A 121 -10.33 -4.49 -9.74
N LYS A 122 -9.03 -4.76 -9.93
CA LYS A 122 -8.11 -3.94 -10.76
C LYS A 122 -8.69 -3.71 -12.16
N TYR A 123 -9.07 -4.79 -12.86
CA TYR A 123 -9.58 -4.72 -14.23
C TYR A 123 -11.00 -4.13 -14.33
N ARG A 124 -11.64 -3.86 -13.19
CA ARG A 124 -12.97 -3.25 -13.07
C ARG A 124 -12.91 -1.84 -12.48
N GLY A 125 -11.72 -1.25 -12.35
CA GLY A 125 -11.54 0.13 -11.90
C GLY A 125 -11.87 0.34 -10.43
N LEU A 126 -11.75 -0.74 -9.64
CA LEU A 126 -11.91 -0.76 -8.19
C LEU A 126 -10.58 -0.99 -7.48
N GLY A 127 -9.46 -1.00 -8.21
CA GLY A 127 -8.14 -1.31 -7.65
C GLY A 127 -7.68 -0.32 -6.58
N GLU A 128 -7.85 0.98 -6.82
CA GLU A 128 -7.48 2.03 -5.87
C GLU A 128 -8.33 1.97 -4.60
N LEU A 129 -9.61 1.61 -4.72
CA LEU A 129 -10.50 1.43 -3.57
C LEU A 129 -10.11 0.19 -2.76
N ASP A 130 -9.80 -0.92 -3.43
CA ASP A 130 -9.32 -2.14 -2.79
C ASP A 130 -8.05 -1.85 -1.98
N VAL A 131 -7.06 -1.23 -2.61
CA VAL A 131 -5.78 -0.88 -1.98
C VAL A 131 -5.97 0.10 -0.83
N PHE A 132 -6.88 1.07 -0.95
CA PHE A 132 -7.23 1.99 0.13
C PHE A 132 -7.78 1.24 1.35
N VAL A 133 -8.75 0.34 1.15
CA VAL A 133 -9.34 -0.46 2.24
C VAL A 133 -8.31 -1.41 2.84
N THR A 134 -7.51 -2.09 2.01
CA THR A 134 -6.45 -2.99 2.45
C THR A 134 -5.40 -2.25 3.28
N ALA A 135 -4.99 -1.04 2.87
CA ALA A 135 -4.05 -0.22 3.64
C ALA A 135 -4.60 0.19 5.02
N ILE A 136 -5.89 0.54 5.12
CA ILE A 136 -6.56 0.80 6.42
C ILE A 136 -6.51 -0.47 7.29
N LEU A 137 -6.92 -1.61 6.74
CA LEU A 137 -6.93 -2.89 7.46
C LEU A 137 -5.54 -3.29 7.94
N MET A 138 -4.50 -3.04 7.15
CA MET A 138 -3.11 -3.32 7.53
C MET A 138 -2.63 -2.42 8.67
N VAL A 139 -2.93 -1.13 8.65
CA VAL A 139 -2.53 -0.20 9.73
C VAL A 139 -3.30 -0.52 11.01
N VAL A 140 -4.62 -0.69 10.93
CA VAL A 140 -5.48 -1.03 12.09
C VAL A 140 -5.13 -2.40 12.64
N GLY A 141 -4.95 -3.41 11.79
CA GLY A 141 -4.52 -4.74 12.21
C GLY A 141 -3.13 -4.75 12.86
N SER A 142 -2.22 -3.91 12.36
CA SER A 142 -0.92 -3.70 12.99
C SER A 142 -1.03 -3.10 14.38
N ALA A 143 -1.87 -2.06 14.54
CA ALA A 143 -2.11 -1.42 15.82
C ALA A 143 -2.75 -2.40 16.81
N TYR A 144 -3.81 -3.10 16.40
CA TYR A 144 -4.49 -4.11 17.20
C TYR A 144 -3.55 -5.25 17.63
N THR A 145 -2.64 -5.68 16.76
CA THR A 145 -1.66 -6.72 17.13
C THR A 145 -0.84 -6.29 18.35
N VAL A 146 -0.37 -5.03 18.35
CA VAL A 146 0.48 -4.49 19.41
C VAL A 146 -0.34 -4.12 20.65
N SER A 147 -1.44 -3.37 20.51
CA SER A 147 -2.21 -2.82 21.63
C SER A 147 -3.28 -3.78 22.20
N GLY A 148 -3.79 -4.70 21.37
CA GLY A 148 -4.99 -5.48 21.68
C GLY A 148 -6.29 -4.68 21.67
N ARG A 149 -6.26 -3.44 21.18
CA ARG A 149 -7.40 -2.52 21.14
C ARG A 149 -7.70 -2.12 19.70
N LEU A 150 -8.99 -1.98 19.40
CA LEU A 150 -9.46 -1.37 18.17
C LEU A 150 -10.06 -0.02 18.51
N SER A 151 -9.65 1.01 17.77
CA SER A 151 -10.17 2.35 17.93
C SER A 151 -10.56 2.96 16.59
N TRP A 152 -11.69 3.67 16.55
CA TRP A 152 -12.05 4.51 15.40
C TRP A 152 -11.02 5.60 15.15
N TRP A 153 -10.29 6.01 16.19
CA TRP A 153 -9.20 6.98 16.04
C TRP A 153 -8.01 6.40 15.27
N GLU A 154 -7.62 5.15 15.54
CA GLU A 154 -6.57 4.48 14.76
C GLU A 154 -7.00 4.27 13.30
N ALA A 155 -8.27 3.94 13.08
CA ALA A 155 -8.84 3.86 11.73
C ALA A 155 -8.77 5.22 11.02
N ALA A 156 -9.15 6.32 11.68
CA ALA A 156 -9.02 7.66 11.12
C ALA A 156 -7.56 8.02 10.81
N LEU A 157 -6.63 7.75 11.74
CA LEU A 157 -5.21 8.01 11.52
C LEU A 157 -4.58 7.10 10.45
N SER A 158 -5.22 6.01 10.05
CA SER A 158 -4.74 5.20 8.92
C SER A 158 -5.03 5.83 7.56
N VAL A 159 -6.03 6.73 7.46
CA VAL A 159 -6.51 7.31 6.21
C VAL A 159 -5.41 8.03 5.41
N PRO A 160 -4.54 8.88 6.00
CA PRO A 160 -3.48 9.55 5.24
C PRO A 160 -2.54 8.55 4.55
N MET A 161 -2.16 7.49 5.27
CA MET A 161 -1.30 6.44 4.72
C MET A 161 -2.04 5.62 3.63
N ALA A 162 -3.33 5.36 3.80
CA ALA A 162 -4.14 4.64 2.83
C ALA A 162 -4.34 5.44 1.54
N LEU A 163 -4.59 6.75 1.63
CA LEU A 163 -4.64 7.66 0.49
C LEU A 163 -3.31 7.66 -0.27
N LEU A 164 -2.19 7.79 0.44
CA LEU A 164 -0.88 7.79 -0.19
C LEU A 164 -0.58 6.46 -0.89
N THR A 165 -0.91 5.33 -0.24
CA THR A 165 -0.71 4.00 -0.82
C THR A 165 -1.53 3.80 -2.09
N ALA A 166 -2.82 4.15 -2.05
CA ALA A 166 -3.68 4.03 -3.22
C ALA A 166 -3.30 5.02 -4.35
N SER A 167 -2.73 6.18 -4.02
CA SER A 167 -2.20 7.13 -5.02
C SER A 167 -1.03 6.55 -5.82
N VAL A 168 -0.21 5.70 -5.20
CA VAL A 168 0.92 5.03 -5.89
C VAL A 168 0.39 4.12 -6.99
N VAL A 169 -0.65 3.34 -6.68
CA VAL A 169 -1.34 2.46 -7.63
C VAL A 169 -2.00 3.26 -8.73
N LEU A 170 -2.67 4.36 -8.39
CA LEU A 170 -3.27 5.25 -9.38
C LEU A 170 -2.24 5.85 -10.34
N ALA A 171 -1.05 6.22 -9.84
CA ALA A 171 0.03 6.71 -10.68
C ALA A 171 0.54 5.64 -11.67
N ASP A 172 0.60 4.38 -11.25
CA ASP A 172 0.96 3.28 -12.15
C ASP A 172 -0.14 3.03 -13.19
N ASN A 173 -1.42 3.04 -12.80
CA ASN A 173 -2.54 2.92 -13.74
C ASN A 173 -2.65 4.12 -14.71
N LEU A 174 -2.20 5.32 -14.31
CA LEU A 174 -2.12 6.49 -15.18
C LEU A 174 -0.98 6.38 -16.19
N ARG A 175 0.19 5.85 -15.77
CA ARG A 175 1.31 5.55 -16.66
C ARG A 175 0.90 4.51 -17.70
N ASP A 176 0.10 3.53 -17.28
CA ASP A 176 -0.27 2.37 -18.08
C ASP A 176 -1.57 2.59 -18.87
N TYR A 177 -2.15 3.80 -18.83
CA TYR A 177 -3.45 4.15 -19.40
C TYR A 177 -3.66 3.68 -20.84
N ASP A 178 -2.72 4.00 -21.75
CA ASP A 178 -2.86 3.68 -23.17
C ASP A 178 -2.77 2.17 -23.42
N TRP A 179 -1.90 1.48 -22.68
CA TRP A 179 -1.75 0.02 -22.73
C TRP A 179 -3.01 -0.68 -22.22
N ASP A 180 -3.48 -0.30 -21.03
CA ASP A 180 -4.67 -0.86 -20.40
C ASP A 180 -5.90 -0.68 -21.30
N LYS A 181 -6.08 0.52 -21.85
CA LYS A 181 -7.18 0.83 -22.76
C LYS A 181 -7.14 -0.03 -24.03
N ALA A 182 -5.96 -0.20 -24.64
CA ALA A 182 -5.79 -1.02 -25.83
C ALA A 182 -6.07 -2.52 -25.57
N HIS A 183 -5.81 -3.00 -24.35
CA HIS A 183 -6.01 -4.39 -23.95
C HIS A 183 -7.36 -4.64 -23.23
N GLY A 184 -8.26 -3.66 -23.24
CA GLY A 184 -9.60 -3.80 -22.66
C GLY A 184 -9.63 -3.84 -21.13
N VAL A 185 -8.53 -3.50 -20.47
CA VAL A 185 -8.45 -3.37 -19.01
C VAL A 185 -9.12 -2.06 -18.59
N ARG A 186 -10.11 -2.13 -17.71
CA ARG A 186 -10.90 -0.95 -17.29
C ARG A 186 -10.46 -0.45 -15.92
N THR A 187 -9.18 -0.11 -15.74
CA THR A 187 -8.66 0.56 -14.54
C THR A 187 -9.38 1.90 -14.28
N LEU A 188 -9.23 2.47 -13.09
CA LEU A 188 -9.94 3.70 -12.72
C LEU A 188 -9.69 4.83 -13.74
N PRO A 189 -8.44 5.14 -14.14
CA PRO A 189 -8.17 6.14 -15.18
C PRO A 189 -8.84 5.84 -16.51
N VAL A 190 -8.89 4.56 -16.94
CA VAL A 190 -9.57 4.17 -18.19
C VAL A 190 -11.08 4.43 -18.11
N ARG A 191 -11.69 4.28 -16.93
CA ARG A 191 -13.11 4.54 -16.71
C ARG A 191 -13.47 6.02 -16.63
N VAL A 192 -12.70 6.80 -15.87
CA VAL A 192 -13.02 8.21 -15.60
C VAL A 192 -12.37 9.17 -16.60
N GLY A 193 -11.40 8.70 -17.38
CA GLY A 193 -10.57 9.50 -18.27
C GLY A 193 -9.23 9.87 -17.63
N LYS A 194 -8.20 10.06 -18.48
CA LYS A 194 -6.81 10.31 -18.05
C LYS A 194 -6.71 11.56 -17.17
N ASP A 195 -7.34 12.66 -17.57
CA ASP A 195 -7.25 13.94 -16.86
C ASP A 195 -8.00 13.93 -15.52
N ALA A 196 -9.16 13.28 -15.46
CA ALA A 196 -9.85 13.05 -14.18
C ALA A 196 -9.01 12.16 -13.26
N GLY A 197 -8.34 11.13 -13.79
CA GLY A 197 -7.41 10.31 -13.04
C GLY A 197 -6.23 11.10 -12.46
N LYS A 198 -5.63 12.02 -13.24
CA LYS A 198 -4.58 12.95 -12.76
C LYS A 198 -5.08 13.83 -11.61
N ALA A 199 -6.30 14.36 -11.72
CA ALA A 199 -6.91 15.18 -10.68
C ALA A 199 -7.17 14.37 -9.39
N ILE A 200 -7.68 13.15 -9.51
CA ILE A 200 -7.88 12.23 -8.37
C ILE A 200 -6.53 11.93 -7.70
N TYR A 201 -5.48 11.65 -8.48
CA TYR A 201 -4.14 11.42 -7.96
C TYR A 201 -3.64 12.61 -7.12
N ALA A 202 -3.72 13.83 -7.68
CA ALA A 202 -3.32 15.04 -6.97
C ALA A 202 -4.14 15.22 -5.67
N ALA A 203 -5.46 15.01 -5.73
CA ALA A 203 -6.33 15.11 -4.57
C ALA A 203 -5.93 14.11 -3.46
N MET A 204 -5.65 12.85 -3.81
CA MET A 204 -5.24 11.83 -2.85
C MET A 204 -3.93 12.19 -2.15
N VAL A 205 -2.93 12.66 -2.90
CA VAL A 205 -1.64 13.06 -2.32
C VAL A 205 -1.78 14.31 -1.44
N LEU A 206 -2.51 15.32 -1.90
CA LEU A 206 -2.73 16.55 -1.13
C LEU A 206 -3.53 16.29 0.15
N LEU A 207 -4.56 15.44 0.09
CA LEU A 207 -5.31 15.04 1.28
C LEU A 207 -4.45 14.22 2.24
N ALA A 208 -3.59 13.32 1.73
CA ALA A 208 -2.66 12.58 2.57
C ALA A 208 -1.71 13.52 3.35
N LEU A 209 -1.27 14.63 2.74
CA LEU A 209 -0.42 15.64 3.37
C LEU A 209 -1.18 16.56 4.33
N ALA A 210 -2.41 16.97 3.98
CA ALA A 210 -3.18 17.94 4.75
C ALA A 210 -3.86 17.36 6.00
N LEU A 211 -4.17 16.06 6.03
CA LEU A 211 -4.85 15.43 7.16
C LEU A 211 -3.97 15.36 8.44
N PRO A 212 -2.67 14.95 8.40
CA PRO A 212 -1.84 14.88 9.59
C PRO A 212 -1.76 16.18 10.42
N PRO A 213 -1.54 17.38 9.85
CA PRO A 213 -1.57 18.63 10.62
C PRO A 213 -2.89 18.90 11.35
N VAL A 214 -4.02 18.54 10.73
CA VAL A 214 -5.36 18.69 11.33
C VAL A 214 -5.56 17.72 12.49
N MET A 215 -5.05 16.49 12.36
CA MET A 215 -5.30 15.42 13.32
C MET A 215 -4.31 15.39 14.50
N LEU A 216 -3.08 15.88 14.30
CA LEU A 216 -1.96 15.70 15.23
C LEU A 216 -1.23 17.02 15.52
N TRP A 217 -1.95 18.15 15.57
CA TRP A 217 -1.34 19.46 15.78
C TRP A 217 -0.49 19.53 17.07
N PRO A 218 0.70 20.18 17.06
CA PRO A 218 1.40 20.73 15.89
C PRO A 218 2.27 19.70 15.16
N TRP A 219 2.49 18.53 15.76
CA TRP A 219 3.45 17.53 15.29
C TRP A 219 3.13 16.96 13.91
N GLY A 220 1.86 16.96 13.51
CA GLY A 220 1.43 16.59 12.17
C GLY A 220 2.09 17.40 11.05
N LEU A 221 2.58 18.62 11.33
CA LEU A 221 3.33 19.44 10.38
C LEU A 221 4.66 18.81 9.94
N LEU A 222 5.21 17.86 10.70
CA LEU A 222 6.45 17.17 10.32
C LEU A 222 6.30 16.44 8.97
N VAL A 223 5.10 15.97 8.65
CA VAL A 223 4.81 15.30 7.38
C VAL A 223 5.07 16.21 6.17
N GLU A 224 4.94 17.53 6.33
CA GLU A 224 5.17 18.51 5.26
C GLU A 224 6.63 18.55 4.81
N ALA A 225 7.57 18.04 5.62
CA ALA A 225 8.95 17.86 5.18
C ALA A 225 9.09 16.84 4.02
N SER A 226 8.05 16.06 3.72
CA SER A 226 7.99 15.20 2.52
C SER A 226 7.58 15.92 1.23
N LEU A 227 7.09 17.18 1.32
CA LEU A 227 6.65 17.98 0.16
C LEU A 227 7.70 18.11 -0.96
N PRO A 228 9.00 18.34 -0.68
CA PRO A 228 10.00 18.46 -1.74
C PRO A 228 10.14 17.18 -2.58
N LEU A 229 9.77 16.02 -2.04
CA LEU A 229 9.74 14.75 -2.77
C LEU A 229 8.39 14.53 -3.46
N ALA A 230 7.30 14.94 -2.82
CA ALA A 230 5.94 14.75 -3.35
C ALA A 230 5.67 15.64 -4.57
N LEU A 231 6.14 16.89 -4.56
CA LEU A 231 5.87 17.86 -5.61
C LEU A 231 6.38 17.42 -6.99
N PRO A 232 7.64 16.97 -7.17
CA PRO A 232 8.09 16.42 -8.45
C PRO A 232 7.25 15.25 -8.95
N SER A 233 6.76 14.39 -8.03
CA SER A 233 5.88 13.27 -8.39
C SER A 233 4.53 13.77 -8.94
N ILE A 234 3.94 14.78 -8.28
CA ILE A 234 2.69 15.41 -8.74
C ILE A 234 2.87 16.06 -10.11
N LEU A 235 3.91 16.89 -10.27
CA LEU A 235 4.19 17.59 -11.52
C LEU A 235 4.47 16.61 -12.67
N HIS A 236 5.07 15.46 -12.37
CA HIS A 236 5.27 14.42 -13.36
C HIS A 236 3.97 13.74 -13.80
N VAL A 237 3.12 13.34 -12.85
CA VAL A 237 1.81 12.74 -13.20
C VAL A 237 0.90 13.75 -13.92
N ALA A 238 1.02 15.04 -13.57
CA ALA A 238 0.33 16.12 -14.26
C ALA A 238 0.88 16.43 -15.67
N GLU A 239 1.92 15.72 -16.12
CA GLU A 239 2.60 15.94 -17.41
C GLU A 239 3.18 17.37 -17.55
N VAL A 240 3.45 18.04 -16.42
CA VAL A 240 4.09 19.36 -16.37
C VAL A 240 5.62 19.23 -16.46
N TYR A 241 6.17 18.13 -15.94
CA TYR A 241 7.61 17.87 -15.93
C TYR A 241 7.94 16.38 -16.07
N ASP A 242 8.70 15.99 -17.08
CA ASP A 242 9.05 14.57 -17.27
C ASP A 242 10.29 14.16 -16.44
N LEU A 243 10.06 13.34 -15.41
CA LEU A 243 11.12 12.71 -14.62
C LEU A 243 11.74 11.49 -15.34
N GLY A 244 11.06 10.95 -16.34
CA GLY A 244 11.29 9.61 -16.86
C GLY A 244 10.79 8.51 -15.92
N PRO A 245 10.39 7.34 -16.44
CA PRO A 245 9.62 6.34 -15.71
C PRO A 245 10.37 5.77 -14.49
N ARG A 246 11.69 5.52 -14.62
CA ARG A 246 12.50 4.97 -13.52
C ARG A 246 12.64 5.94 -12.34
N ARG A 247 12.82 7.24 -12.62
CA ARG A 247 12.91 8.23 -11.55
C ARG A 247 11.55 8.45 -10.90
N ALA A 248 10.48 8.51 -11.70
CA ALA A 248 9.12 8.65 -11.18
C ALA A 248 8.76 7.54 -10.17
N VAL A 249 9.07 6.28 -10.49
CA VAL A 249 8.87 5.15 -9.55
C VAL A 249 9.69 5.33 -8.28
N ARG A 250 10.97 5.73 -8.38
CA ARG A 250 11.83 5.98 -7.22
C ARG A 250 11.33 7.13 -6.34
N PHE A 251 10.90 8.23 -6.94
CA PHE A 251 10.34 9.38 -6.20
C PHE A 251 9.11 8.96 -5.40
N ARG A 252 8.17 8.23 -6.02
CA ARG A 252 6.99 7.69 -5.30
C ARG A 252 7.39 6.83 -4.10
N PHE A 253 8.37 5.94 -4.28
CA PHE A 253 8.90 5.13 -3.19
C PHE A 253 9.50 5.97 -2.05
N TYR A 254 10.32 6.98 -2.39
CA TYR A 254 10.92 7.86 -1.39
C TYR A 254 9.88 8.73 -0.67
N VAL A 255 8.86 9.22 -1.39
CA VAL A 255 7.74 9.96 -0.78
C VAL A 255 7.04 9.08 0.25
N THR A 256 6.67 7.84 -0.11
CA THR A 256 5.96 6.94 0.80
C THR A 256 6.77 6.62 2.05
N ILE A 257 8.08 6.38 1.91
CA ILE A 257 8.96 6.12 3.07
C ILE A 257 9.12 7.36 3.94
N ALA A 258 9.43 8.51 3.33
CA ALA A 258 9.62 9.77 4.05
C ALA A 258 8.33 10.14 4.80
N PHE A 259 7.20 10.11 4.11
CA PHE A 259 5.88 10.34 4.68
C PHE A 259 5.59 9.39 5.84
N ALA A 260 5.72 8.07 5.64
CA ALA A 260 5.41 7.10 6.69
C ALA A 260 6.30 7.27 7.93
N SER A 261 7.57 7.65 7.74
CA SER A 261 8.53 7.87 8.83
C SER A 261 8.20 9.16 9.60
N LEU A 262 7.96 10.26 8.88
CA LEU A 262 7.59 11.55 9.47
C LEU A 262 6.22 11.46 10.15
N TYR A 263 5.27 10.71 9.56
CA TYR A 263 3.95 10.52 10.13
C TYR A 263 4.00 9.65 11.39
N ALA A 264 4.78 8.58 11.39
CA ALA A 264 5.04 7.80 12.60
C ALA A 264 5.68 8.68 13.71
N ALA A 265 6.67 9.51 13.37
CA ALA A 265 7.26 10.46 14.33
C ALA A 265 6.23 11.48 14.84
N SER A 266 5.35 11.97 13.97
CA SER A 266 4.27 12.91 14.33
C SER A 266 3.34 12.30 15.39
N ILE A 267 2.95 11.03 15.19
CA ILE A 267 2.11 10.28 16.13
C ILE A 267 2.85 10.06 17.46
N ALA A 268 4.14 9.73 17.39
CA ALA A 268 4.99 9.50 18.56
C ALA A 268 5.24 10.75 19.41
N LEU A 269 5.19 11.94 18.82
CA LEU A 269 5.43 13.21 19.53
C LEU A 269 4.14 13.85 20.05
N ALA A 270 2.99 13.51 19.46
CA ALA A 270 1.69 14.01 19.91
C ALA A 270 1.25 13.43 21.27
N HIS A 271 1.87 12.34 21.73
CA HIS A 271 1.52 11.60 22.95
C HIS A 271 2.75 11.00 23.62
#